data_AF-A0A2S9I6F0-F1
#
_entry.id   AF-A0A2S9I6F0-F1
#
_cell.length_a   1.000
_cell.length_b   1.000
_cell.length_c   1.000
_cell.angle_alpha   90.00
_cell.angle_beta   90.00
_cell.angle_gamma   90.00
#
_symmetry.space_group_name_H-M   'P 1'
#
loop_
_entity.id
_entity.type
_entity.pdbx_description
1 polymer ?
#
loop_
_entity_poly.entity_id
_entity_poly.type
_entity_poly.pdbx_seq_one_letter_code
_entity_poly.pdbx_strand_id
1 'polypeptide(L)'
;MHSNNFDLSTYFRRINYTGPVTASAETLRAIMRHQLFAVPFENLDVQAGRIVSLVPEEITDKLMQRDRGGYCYEVNGLFAMALEALGIPYRFVAARPMFYPVRRPKTHMAVVAEVDGRQWLCDLGFGSYGIRAPVALDDLDSDISQDFDTFRLSRDAKGEYLLQAKVEGEWCNQYGFDLTPQEWIDFAPANYLNSTHPDAIFVQKLVIVQHLPAGRVILLGNMLKTVTANGVEKRQLTDDEMSSLLKNREWSGLMSAVFSE
;
A
#
# COMPACT_ATOMS: atom_id res chain seq x y z
N MET A 1 -4.63 -14.78 8.51
CA MET A 1 -5.36 -14.41 7.28
C MET A 1 -5.16 -15.53 6.29
N HIS A 2 -6.16 -16.39 6.13
CA HIS A 2 -6.06 -17.61 5.32
C HIS A 2 -7.10 -17.58 4.20
N SER A 3 -6.74 -18.09 3.03
CA SER A 3 -7.60 -18.16 1.86
C SER A 3 -7.39 -19.49 1.17
N ASN A 4 -8.46 -20.23 0.88
CA ASN A 4 -8.35 -21.57 0.29
C ASN A 4 -7.93 -21.56 -1.19
N ASN A 5 -8.10 -20.44 -1.89
CA ASN A 5 -7.67 -20.27 -3.28
C ASN A 5 -6.34 -19.50 -3.40
N PHE A 6 -5.65 -19.23 -2.28
CA PHE A 6 -4.32 -18.65 -2.29
C PHE A 6 -3.25 -19.72 -2.47
N ASP A 7 -2.37 -19.50 -3.44
CA ASP A 7 -1.21 -20.33 -3.71
C ASP A 7 0.04 -19.46 -3.85
N LEU A 8 1.09 -19.80 -3.10
CA LEU A 8 2.31 -19.00 -3.02
C LEU A 8 3.02 -18.92 -4.38
N SER A 9 2.97 -19.97 -5.20
CA SER A 9 3.60 -19.96 -6.54
C SER A 9 2.87 -19.01 -7.50
N THR A 10 1.55 -18.96 -7.42
CA THR A 10 0.70 -18.06 -8.19
C THR A 10 0.90 -16.62 -7.73
N TYR A 11 1.05 -16.40 -6.42
CA TYR A 11 1.38 -15.09 -5.86
C TYR A 11 2.72 -14.58 -6.36
N PHE A 12 3.78 -15.40 -6.31
CA PHE A 12 5.10 -15.02 -6.84
C PHE A 12 5.08 -14.71 -8.33
N ARG A 13 4.30 -15.45 -9.12
CA ARG A 13 4.07 -15.12 -10.53
C ARG A 13 3.39 -13.76 -10.69
N ARG A 14 2.34 -13.50 -9.91
CA ARG A 14 1.58 -12.23 -9.94
C ARG A 14 2.47 -11.02 -9.64
N ILE A 15 3.46 -11.18 -8.75
CA ILE A 15 4.36 -10.10 -8.33
C ILE A 15 5.72 -10.12 -9.04
N ASN A 16 5.92 -11.02 -10.00
CA ASN A 16 7.18 -11.24 -10.72
C ASN A 16 8.38 -11.52 -9.78
N TYR A 17 8.17 -12.31 -8.72
CA TYR A 17 9.22 -12.73 -7.80
C TYR A 17 9.78 -14.10 -8.16
N THR A 18 11.10 -14.21 -8.30
CA THR A 18 11.81 -15.46 -8.61
C THR A 18 12.95 -15.75 -7.64
N GLY A 19 12.96 -15.08 -6.49
CA GLY A 19 14.00 -15.21 -5.48
C GLY A 19 13.79 -16.40 -4.53
N PRO A 20 14.63 -16.49 -3.48
CA PRO A 20 14.54 -17.55 -2.46
C PRO A 20 13.20 -17.54 -1.71
N VAL A 21 12.72 -18.73 -1.36
CA VAL A 21 11.46 -18.91 -0.61
C VAL A 21 11.80 -19.30 0.83
N THR A 22 12.33 -18.34 1.58
CA THR A 22 12.76 -18.52 2.99
C THR A 22 12.09 -17.51 3.89
N ALA A 23 11.82 -17.87 5.14
CA ALA A 23 11.34 -16.96 6.17
C ALA A 23 12.47 -16.05 6.69
N SER A 24 13.03 -15.19 5.81
CA SER A 24 14.15 -14.29 6.12
C SER A 24 13.83 -12.83 5.78
N ALA A 25 14.59 -11.90 6.36
CA ALA A 25 14.40 -10.47 6.17
C ALA A 25 14.58 -10.05 4.69
N GLU A 26 15.46 -10.74 3.96
CA GLU A 26 15.68 -10.55 2.52
C GLU A 26 14.42 -10.90 1.73
N THR A 27 13.81 -12.06 2.01
CA THR A 27 12.56 -12.47 1.37
C THR A 27 11.46 -11.47 1.69
N LEU A 28 11.26 -11.11 2.98
CA LEU A 28 10.27 -10.12 3.41
C LEU A 28 10.39 -8.80 2.64
N ARG A 29 11.61 -8.27 2.55
CA ARG A 29 11.91 -7.06 1.79
C ARG A 29 11.60 -7.23 0.30
N ALA A 30 12.03 -8.34 -0.28
CA ALA A 30 11.86 -8.59 -1.71
C ALA A 30 10.39 -8.74 -2.07
N ILE A 31 9.63 -9.58 -1.38
CA ILE A 31 8.21 -9.82 -1.70
C ILE A 31 7.36 -8.56 -1.49
N MET A 32 7.66 -7.75 -0.47
CA MET A 32 6.97 -6.47 -0.25
C MET A 32 7.19 -5.53 -1.43
N ARG A 33 8.44 -5.38 -1.85
CA ARG A 33 8.83 -4.50 -2.96
C ARG A 33 8.26 -4.96 -4.30
N HIS A 34 8.32 -6.26 -4.57
CA HIS A 34 7.76 -6.85 -5.79
C HIS A 34 6.23 -6.68 -5.85
N GLN A 35 5.51 -6.92 -4.75
CA GLN A 35 4.07 -6.71 -4.73
C GLN A 35 3.71 -5.24 -4.94
N LEU A 36 4.41 -4.30 -4.29
CA LEU A 36 4.23 -2.85 -4.51
C LEU A 36 4.36 -2.45 -5.99
N PHE A 37 5.26 -3.10 -6.73
CA PHE A 37 5.52 -2.80 -8.14
C PHE A 37 4.56 -3.49 -9.11
N ALA A 38 3.84 -4.51 -8.66
CA ALA A 38 2.97 -5.32 -9.52
C ALA A 38 1.48 -5.11 -9.24
N VAL A 39 1.11 -4.82 -7.99
CA VAL A 39 -0.29 -4.70 -7.54
C VAL A 39 -0.56 -3.22 -7.19
N PRO A 40 -1.37 -2.50 -7.98
CA PRO A 40 -1.65 -1.10 -7.70
C PRO A 40 -2.51 -0.97 -6.45
N PHE A 41 -2.32 0.15 -5.74
CA PHE A 41 -3.35 0.65 -4.84
C PHE A 41 -4.45 1.28 -5.68
N GLU A 42 -5.72 0.91 -5.48
CA GLU A 42 -6.86 1.49 -6.21
C GLU A 42 -8.19 1.36 -5.45
N ASN A 43 -9.13 2.26 -5.74
CA ASN A 43 -10.46 2.28 -5.16
C ASN A 43 -11.60 2.16 -6.19
N LEU A 44 -11.38 1.47 -7.30
CA LEU A 44 -12.35 1.36 -8.40
C LEU A 44 -13.67 0.73 -7.97
N ASP A 45 -13.64 -0.21 -7.02
CA ASP A 45 -14.86 -0.82 -6.49
C ASP A 45 -15.68 0.19 -5.68
N VAL A 46 -15.02 1.03 -4.87
CA VAL A 46 -15.67 2.12 -4.13
C VAL A 46 -16.28 3.13 -5.08
N GLN A 47 -15.54 3.52 -6.13
CA GLN A 47 -16.04 4.42 -7.19
C GLN A 47 -17.23 3.83 -7.96
N ALA A 48 -17.36 2.50 -7.98
CA ALA A 48 -18.51 1.80 -8.53
C ALA A 48 -19.63 1.53 -7.49
N GLY A 49 -19.57 2.17 -6.32
CA GLY A 49 -20.58 2.07 -5.26
C GLY A 49 -20.56 0.74 -4.50
N ARG A 50 -19.47 -0.02 -4.57
CA ARG A 50 -19.31 -1.29 -3.86
C ARG A 50 -18.50 -1.11 -2.58
N ILE A 51 -18.90 -1.82 -1.54
CA ILE A 51 -18.07 -2.00 -0.34
C ILE A 51 -16.97 -2.98 -0.69
N VAL A 52 -15.73 -2.64 -0.34
CA VAL A 52 -14.61 -3.54 -0.57
C VAL A 52 -14.74 -4.79 0.31
N SER A 53 -14.48 -5.95 -0.30
CA SER A 53 -14.57 -7.22 0.41
C SER A 53 -13.42 -7.39 1.40
N LEU A 54 -13.76 -7.94 2.56
CA LEU A 54 -12.80 -8.46 3.52
C LEU A 54 -12.76 -10.00 3.48
N VAL A 55 -13.43 -10.65 2.54
CA VAL A 55 -13.39 -12.12 2.43
C VAL A 55 -12.05 -12.51 1.78
N PRO A 56 -11.21 -13.36 2.42
CA PRO A 56 -9.90 -13.73 1.90
C PRO A 56 -9.95 -14.27 0.47
N GLU A 57 -10.88 -15.18 0.17
CA GLU A 57 -11.04 -15.79 -1.15
C GLU A 57 -11.37 -14.77 -2.25
N GLU A 58 -12.18 -13.75 -1.92
CA GLU A 58 -12.56 -12.69 -2.85
C GLU A 58 -11.40 -11.72 -3.10
N ILE A 59 -10.61 -11.42 -2.06
CA ILE A 59 -9.37 -10.64 -2.20
C ILE A 59 -8.39 -11.36 -3.11
N THR A 60 -8.17 -12.66 -2.88
CA THR A 60 -7.28 -13.49 -3.70
C THR A 60 -7.74 -13.53 -5.15
N ASP A 61 -9.02 -13.82 -5.42
CA ASP A 61 -9.56 -13.87 -6.79
C ASP A 61 -9.38 -12.52 -7.49
N LYS A 62 -9.73 -11.42 -6.82
CA LYS A 62 -9.63 -10.07 -7.37
C LYS A 62 -8.18 -9.70 -7.72
N LEU A 63 -7.26 -9.80 -6.77
CA LEU A 63 -5.90 -9.29 -6.94
C LEU A 63 -5.02 -10.23 -7.77
N MET A 64 -5.24 -11.55 -7.69
CA MET A 64 -4.40 -12.54 -8.38
C MET A 64 -5.00 -13.02 -9.70
N GLN A 65 -6.27 -13.43 -9.74
CA GLN A 65 -6.87 -14.02 -10.93
C GLN A 65 -7.37 -12.97 -11.92
N ARG A 66 -7.98 -11.89 -11.41
CA ARG A 66 -8.55 -10.81 -12.22
C ARG A 66 -7.60 -9.66 -12.49
N ASP A 67 -6.34 -9.79 -12.05
CA ASP A 67 -5.26 -8.83 -12.23
C ASP A 67 -5.67 -7.38 -11.89
N ARG A 68 -6.31 -7.24 -10.72
CA ARG A 68 -6.72 -5.95 -10.16
C ARG A 68 -5.77 -5.53 -9.05
N GLY A 69 -5.95 -4.29 -8.59
CA GLY A 69 -5.40 -3.82 -7.34
C GLY A 69 -6.43 -3.87 -6.22
N GLY A 70 -6.21 -3.07 -5.21
CA GLY A 70 -7.17 -2.80 -4.14
C GLY A 70 -6.65 -1.71 -3.23
N TYR A 71 -7.42 -1.31 -2.23
CA TYR A 71 -6.90 -0.39 -1.22
C TYR A 71 -6.34 -1.14 0.01
N CYS A 72 -6.06 -0.44 1.10
CA CYS A 72 -5.19 -0.93 2.18
C CYS A 72 -5.54 -2.34 2.70
N TYR A 73 -6.83 -2.65 2.94
CA TYR A 73 -7.22 -3.96 3.44
C TYR A 73 -6.86 -5.08 2.46
N GLU A 74 -7.17 -4.91 1.17
CA GLU A 74 -6.97 -5.95 0.17
C GLU A 74 -5.48 -6.21 -0.10
N VAL A 75 -4.70 -5.14 -0.29
CA VAL A 75 -3.28 -5.28 -0.64
C VAL A 75 -2.43 -5.76 0.54
N ASN A 76 -2.67 -5.25 1.75
CA ASN A 76 -1.99 -5.75 2.95
C ASN A 76 -2.55 -7.11 3.39
N GLY A 77 -3.81 -7.41 3.09
CA GLY A 77 -4.42 -8.72 3.31
C GLY A 77 -3.80 -9.80 2.42
N LEU A 78 -3.58 -9.51 1.13
CA LEU A 78 -2.85 -10.39 0.22
C LEU A 78 -1.41 -10.63 0.70
N PHE A 79 -0.74 -9.56 1.14
CA PHE A 79 0.62 -9.68 1.69
C PHE A 79 0.64 -10.56 2.95
N ALA A 80 -0.34 -10.40 3.85
CA ALA A 80 -0.46 -11.23 5.04
C ALA A 80 -0.69 -12.72 4.72
N MET A 81 -1.42 -13.06 3.66
CA MET A 81 -1.54 -14.46 3.19
C MET A 81 -0.18 -15.01 2.73
N ALA A 82 0.65 -14.20 2.07
CA ALA A 82 1.99 -14.60 1.68
C ALA A 82 2.91 -14.80 2.90
N LEU A 83 2.83 -13.93 3.92
CA LEU A 83 3.56 -14.10 5.18
C LEU A 83 3.14 -15.40 5.89
N GLU A 84 1.84 -15.66 5.98
CA GLU A 84 1.28 -16.90 6.54
C GLU A 84 1.84 -18.14 5.82
N ALA A 85 1.79 -18.16 4.49
CA ALA A 85 2.27 -19.28 3.67
C ALA A 85 3.79 -19.48 3.76
N LEU A 86 4.56 -18.41 4.03
CA LEU A 86 5.99 -18.46 4.29
C LEU A 86 6.33 -18.85 5.74
N GLY A 87 5.34 -18.93 6.62
CA GLY A 87 5.55 -19.15 8.05
C GLY A 87 6.22 -17.97 8.78
N ILE A 88 6.12 -16.76 8.23
CA ILE A 88 6.61 -15.53 8.87
C ILE A 88 5.54 -15.06 9.86
N PRO A 89 5.82 -14.98 11.18
CA PRO A 89 4.88 -14.44 12.15
C PRO A 89 4.55 -12.97 11.85
N TYR A 90 3.27 -12.60 11.97
CA TYR A 90 2.83 -11.23 11.81
C TYR A 90 1.63 -10.91 12.70
N ARG A 91 1.33 -9.62 12.82
CA ARG A 91 0.07 -9.11 13.41
C ARG A 91 -0.43 -7.91 12.62
N PHE A 92 -1.74 -7.71 12.60
CA PHE A 92 -2.32 -6.48 12.07
C PHE A 92 -2.31 -5.38 13.12
N VAL A 93 -2.12 -4.14 12.66
CA VAL A 93 -2.24 -2.93 13.48
C VAL A 93 -3.15 -1.93 12.79
N ALA A 94 -3.95 -1.22 13.58
CA ALA A 94 -4.77 -0.13 13.09
C ALA A 94 -4.00 1.19 13.17
N ALA A 95 -3.94 1.90 12.04
CA ALA A 95 -3.23 3.15 11.87
C ALA A 95 -4.20 4.30 11.60
N ARG A 96 -3.85 5.48 12.10
CA ARG A 96 -4.56 6.74 11.88
C ARG A 96 -3.87 7.53 10.79
N PRO A 97 -4.49 7.74 9.62
CA PRO A 97 -3.99 8.70 8.63
C PRO A 97 -3.87 10.12 9.22
N MET A 98 -2.73 10.78 9.04
CA MET A 98 -2.40 12.08 9.64
C MET A 98 -2.09 13.21 8.64
N PHE A 99 -2.34 12.97 7.36
CA PHE A 99 -2.19 13.96 6.29
C PHE A 99 -3.48 14.76 6.01
N TYR A 100 -4.53 14.55 6.81
CA TYR A 100 -5.77 15.31 6.75
C TYR A 100 -5.73 16.52 7.71
N PRO A 101 -6.39 17.64 7.35
CA PRO A 101 -6.45 18.82 8.22
C PRO A 101 -7.22 18.56 9.53
N VAL A 102 -8.11 17.56 9.54
CA VAL A 102 -8.91 17.17 10.70
C VAL A 102 -8.50 15.77 11.15
N ARG A 103 -8.45 15.56 12.46
CA ARG A 103 -8.15 14.25 13.05
C ARG A 103 -9.16 13.20 12.58
N ARG A 104 -8.66 12.09 12.06
CA ARG A 104 -9.46 10.95 11.57
C ARG A 104 -9.43 9.76 12.55
N PRO A 105 -10.41 8.84 12.48
CA PRO A 105 -10.32 7.56 13.17
C PRO A 105 -9.16 6.71 12.63
N LYS A 106 -8.84 5.60 13.31
CA LYS A 106 -7.89 4.61 12.80
C LYS A 106 -8.55 3.85 11.64
N THR A 107 -8.37 4.34 10.42
CA THR A 107 -9.00 3.78 9.22
C THR A 107 -8.00 3.17 8.24
N HIS A 108 -6.72 3.09 8.62
CA HIS A 108 -5.70 2.42 7.84
C HIS A 108 -5.29 1.11 8.53
N MET A 109 -4.91 0.11 7.74
CA MET A 109 -4.40 -1.17 8.22
C MET A 109 -2.97 -1.35 7.74
N ALA A 110 -2.07 -1.68 8.66
CA ALA A 110 -0.70 -2.07 8.36
C ALA A 110 -0.37 -3.41 9.03
N VAL A 111 0.76 -3.99 8.65
CA VAL A 111 1.24 -5.28 9.14
C VAL A 111 2.53 -5.07 9.92
N VAL A 112 2.68 -5.74 11.06
CA VAL A 112 3.97 -5.88 11.73
C VAL A 112 4.40 -7.33 11.63
N ALA A 113 5.45 -7.59 10.84
CA ALA A 113 6.06 -8.91 10.67
C ALA A 113 7.24 -9.09 11.62
N GLU A 114 7.54 -10.32 11.99
CA GLU A 114 8.68 -10.67 12.85
C GLU A 114 9.58 -11.68 12.14
N VAL A 115 10.84 -11.31 11.94
CA VAL A 115 11.83 -12.15 11.25
C VAL A 115 13.17 -11.94 11.95
N ASP A 116 13.89 -13.04 12.19
CA ASP A 116 15.21 -13.04 12.86
C ASP A 116 15.20 -12.30 14.22
N GLY A 117 14.09 -12.40 14.95
CA GLY A 117 13.90 -11.74 16.26
C GLY A 117 13.69 -10.22 16.18
N ARG A 118 13.52 -9.65 14.99
CA ARG A 118 13.29 -8.22 14.75
C ARG A 118 11.89 -7.96 14.19
N GLN A 119 11.28 -6.87 14.62
CA GLN A 119 9.96 -6.47 14.18
C GLN A 119 10.02 -5.41 13.08
N TRP A 120 9.20 -5.60 12.06
CA TRP A 120 9.19 -4.80 10.85
C TRP A 120 7.79 -4.30 10.54
N LEU A 121 7.63 -2.98 10.41
CA LEU A 121 6.47 -2.36 9.81
C LEU A 121 6.47 -2.65 8.30
N CYS A 122 5.44 -3.33 7.84
CA CYS A 122 5.17 -3.60 6.44
C CYS A 122 3.84 -2.94 6.06
N ASP A 123 3.86 -2.16 4.97
CA ASP A 123 2.67 -1.49 4.48
C ASP A 123 2.76 -1.24 2.98
N LEU A 124 1.92 -1.96 2.24
CA LEU A 124 1.78 -1.89 0.80
C LEU A 124 0.53 -1.10 0.39
N GLY A 125 -0.21 -0.59 1.38
CA GLY A 125 -1.58 -0.12 1.23
C GLY A 125 -1.81 1.33 1.60
N PHE A 126 -0.78 2.08 1.98
CA PHE A 126 -0.94 3.50 2.32
C PHE A 126 -1.24 4.38 1.09
N GLY A 127 -0.79 3.97 -0.09
CA GLY A 127 -0.94 4.71 -1.34
C GLY A 127 0.30 5.53 -1.69
N SER A 128 0.16 6.86 -1.79
CA SER A 128 1.12 7.75 -2.48
C SER A 128 2.53 7.73 -1.88
N TYR A 129 2.72 8.24 -0.67
CA TYR A 129 4.01 8.29 0.04
C TYR A 129 4.10 7.13 1.05
N GLY A 130 3.70 5.93 0.62
CA GLY A 130 3.87 4.70 1.40
C GLY A 130 5.32 4.22 1.37
N ILE A 131 5.73 3.49 2.42
CA ILE A 131 7.05 2.84 2.49
C ILE A 131 7.21 1.81 1.36
N ARG A 132 8.42 1.74 0.81
CA ARG A 132 8.82 0.90 -0.33
C ARG A 132 9.58 -0.36 0.08
N ALA A 133 9.87 -0.50 1.37
CA ALA A 133 10.50 -1.65 2.00
C ALA A 133 10.09 -1.70 3.49
N PRO A 134 10.23 -2.87 4.16
CA PRO A 134 9.95 -2.98 5.58
C PRO A 134 10.79 -1.99 6.39
N VAL A 135 10.16 -1.31 7.35
CA VAL A 135 10.82 -0.39 8.29
C VAL A 135 10.95 -1.08 9.63
N ALA A 136 12.15 -1.15 10.18
CA ALA A 136 12.33 -1.77 11.48
C ALA A 136 11.77 -0.88 12.60
N LEU A 137 11.06 -1.48 13.57
CA LEU A 137 10.41 -0.74 14.65
C LEU A 137 11.38 -0.20 15.72
N ASP A 138 12.64 -0.61 15.67
CA ASP A 138 13.74 -0.17 16.53
C ASP A 138 14.65 0.89 15.88
N ASP A 139 14.49 1.15 14.58
CA ASP A 139 15.23 2.18 13.85
C ASP A 139 14.47 3.52 13.94
N LEU A 140 14.61 4.17 15.09
CA LEU A 140 13.86 5.36 15.46
C LEU A 140 14.68 6.63 15.26
N ASP A 141 13.97 7.70 14.92
CA ASP A 141 14.46 9.08 14.86
C ASP A 141 15.66 9.28 13.90
N SER A 142 15.80 8.38 12.92
CA SER A 142 16.79 8.39 11.86
C SER A 142 16.15 8.58 10.47
N ASP A 143 16.92 9.07 9.51
CA ASP A 143 16.51 9.13 8.11
C ASP A 143 16.61 7.73 7.49
N ILE A 144 15.48 7.20 7.03
CA ILE A 144 15.36 5.87 6.42
C ILE A 144 15.21 6.04 4.91
N SER A 145 16.31 5.88 4.18
CA SER A 145 16.32 5.98 2.72
C SER A 145 15.76 4.71 2.07
N GLN A 146 14.77 4.87 1.20
CA GLN A 146 14.20 3.79 0.39
C GLN A 146 14.10 4.26 -1.07
N ASP A 147 15.13 3.93 -1.85
CA ASP A 147 15.37 4.51 -3.18
C ASP A 147 15.56 6.04 -3.09
N PHE A 148 14.67 6.81 -3.72
CA PHE A 148 14.68 8.27 -3.72
C PHE A 148 13.69 8.86 -2.70
N ASP A 149 12.91 8.03 -1.99
CA ASP A 149 12.05 8.49 -0.89
C ASP A 149 12.83 8.37 0.44
N THR A 150 12.57 9.31 1.36
CA THR A 150 13.13 9.28 2.72
C THR A 150 11.99 9.26 3.73
N PHE A 151 12.08 8.35 4.69
CA PHE A 151 11.11 8.17 5.77
C PHE A 151 11.76 8.41 7.12
N ARG A 152 10.94 8.60 8.15
CA ARG A 152 11.36 8.60 9.53
C ARG A 152 10.28 7.95 10.37
N LEU A 153 10.69 7.09 11.30
CA LEU A 153 9.83 6.51 12.30
C LEU A 153 10.21 7.10 13.65
N SER A 154 9.24 7.63 14.39
CA SER A 154 9.45 8.05 15.79
C SER A 154 8.47 7.33 16.70
N ARG A 155 8.76 7.31 18.00
CA ARG A 155 7.90 6.70 19.02
C ARG A 155 7.81 7.60 20.23
N ASP A 156 6.58 7.92 20.64
CA ASP A 156 6.37 8.77 21.81
C ASP A 156 6.44 8.00 23.15
N ALA A 157 6.37 8.74 24.26
CA ALA A 157 6.42 8.16 25.61
C ALA A 157 5.22 7.25 25.96
N LYS A 158 4.11 7.33 25.20
CA LYS A 158 2.95 6.45 25.34
C LYS A 158 3.07 5.20 24.47
N GLY A 159 4.14 5.12 23.67
CA GLY A 159 4.40 4.04 22.74
C GLY A 159 3.66 4.15 21.41
N GLU A 160 3.07 5.31 21.09
CA GLU A 160 2.51 5.58 19.75
C GLU A 160 3.67 5.85 18.78
N TYR A 161 3.69 5.10 17.69
CA TYR A 161 4.57 5.29 16.56
C TYR A 161 4.01 6.34 15.61
N LEU A 162 4.88 7.12 14.98
CA LEU A 162 4.56 8.04 13.90
C LEU A 162 5.49 7.79 12.72
N LEU A 163 4.90 7.41 11.58
CA LEU A 163 5.61 7.37 10.31
C LEU A 163 5.49 8.72 9.61
N GLN A 164 6.63 9.25 9.19
CA GLN A 164 6.73 10.45 8.36
C GLN A 164 7.44 10.14 7.04
N ALA A 165 7.09 10.88 6.00
CA ALA A 165 7.77 10.87 4.71
C ALA A 165 8.28 12.28 4.42
N LYS A 166 9.44 12.39 3.78
CA LYS A 166 9.99 13.65 3.29
C LYS A 166 9.39 13.96 1.93
N VAL A 167 8.57 14.99 1.86
CA VAL A 167 7.82 15.39 0.66
C VAL A 167 8.27 16.79 0.26
N GLU A 168 8.87 16.91 -0.93
CA GLU A 168 9.31 18.21 -1.46
C GLU A 168 10.22 18.99 -0.47
N GLY A 169 11.05 18.25 0.29
CA GLY A 169 11.97 18.79 1.30
C GLY A 169 11.43 18.79 2.73
N GLU A 170 10.12 18.68 2.93
CA GLU A 170 9.46 18.85 4.21
C GLU A 170 8.98 17.52 4.83
N TRP A 171 9.08 17.40 6.15
CA TRP A 171 8.56 16.23 6.86
C TRP A 171 7.04 16.26 6.98
N CYS A 172 6.37 15.30 6.34
CA CYS A 172 4.92 15.17 6.36
C CYS A 172 4.50 13.93 7.16
N ASN A 173 3.55 14.10 8.08
CA ASN A 173 2.98 13.00 8.85
C ASN A 173 2.14 12.09 7.94
N GLN A 174 2.48 10.80 7.89
CA GLN A 174 1.73 9.82 7.11
C GLN A 174 0.65 9.20 7.99
N TYR A 175 1.05 8.42 9.00
CA TYR A 175 0.12 7.82 9.94
C TYR A 175 0.75 7.53 11.30
N GLY A 176 -0.09 7.53 12.33
CA GLY A 176 0.27 7.10 13.68
C GLY A 176 -0.39 5.77 14.04
N PHE A 177 0.31 4.91 14.78
CA PHE A 177 -0.18 3.59 15.18
C PHE A 177 0.43 3.15 16.51
N ASP A 178 -0.14 2.12 17.12
CA ASP A 178 0.44 1.40 18.25
C ASP A 178 0.51 -0.10 17.89
N LEU A 179 1.12 -0.90 18.76
CA LEU A 179 1.31 -2.34 18.52
C LEU A 179 0.15 -3.20 19.03
N THR A 180 -1.00 -2.58 19.34
CA THR A 180 -2.19 -3.35 19.74
C THR A 180 -2.61 -4.22 18.57
N PRO A 181 -2.63 -5.57 18.74
CA PRO A 181 -3.05 -6.45 17.67
C PRO A 181 -4.51 -6.19 17.31
N GLN A 182 -4.83 -6.28 16.03
CA GLN A 182 -6.19 -6.23 15.52
C GLN A 182 -6.55 -7.58 14.92
N GLU A 183 -7.78 -8.02 15.12
CA GLU A 183 -8.34 -9.10 14.34
C GLU A 183 -8.76 -8.59 12.97
N TRP A 184 -8.80 -9.49 12.00
CA TRP A 184 -9.19 -9.11 10.64
C TRP A 184 -10.59 -8.50 10.57
N ILE A 185 -11.51 -8.98 11.41
CA ILE A 185 -12.89 -8.47 11.49
C ILE A 185 -12.97 -7.04 12.05
N ASP A 186 -11.99 -6.60 12.84
CA ASP A 186 -11.96 -5.26 13.44
C ASP A 186 -11.84 -4.15 12.38
N PHE A 187 -11.40 -4.50 11.17
CA PHE A 187 -11.35 -3.56 10.05
C PHE A 187 -12.71 -3.35 9.37
N ALA A 188 -13.74 -4.16 9.65
CA ALA A 188 -15.05 -4.02 8.99
C ALA A 188 -15.70 -2.64 9.15
N PRO A 189 -15.71 -1.99 10.35
CA PRO A 189 -16.25 -0.65 10.50
C PRO A 189 -15.45 0.41 9.72
N ALA A 190 -14.12 0.32 9.75
CA ALA A 190 -13.24 1.24 9.03
C ALA A 190 -13.36 1.08 7.50
N ASN A 191 -13.47 -0.17 7.05
CA ASN A 191 -13.71 -0.55 5.65
C ASN A 191 -15.04 0.01 5.14
N TYR A 192 -16.11 -0.13 5.93
CA TYR A 192 -17.41 0.45 5.60
C TYR A 192 -17.32 1.98 5.49
N LEU A 193 -16.73 2.65 6.49
CA LEU A 193 -16.54 4.11 6.46
C LEU A 193 -15.76 4.55 5.22
N ASN A 194 -14.62 3.92 4.94
CA ASN A 194 -13.79 4.24 3.78
C ASN A 194 -14.51 3.98 2.44
N SER A 195 -15.42 3.00 2.40
CA SER A 195 -16.17 2.62 1.19
C SER A 195 -17.46 3.41 0.95
N THR A 196 -18.07 4.00 1.99
CA THR A 196 -19.44 4.56 1.85
C THR A 196 -19.59 5.97 2.39
N HIS A 197 -18.73 6.42 3.31
CA HIS A 197 -18.93 7.72 3.95
C HIS A 197 -18.66 8.85 2.93
N PRO A 198 -19.56 9.85 2.81
CA PRO A 198 -19.42 10.93 1.81
C PRO A 198 -18.13 11.75 1.97
N ASP A 199 -17.58 11.82 3.19
CA ASP A 199 -16.30 12.48 3.48
C ASP A 199 -15.06 11.58 3.33
N ALA A 200 -15.21 10.32 2.91
CA ALA A 200 -14.07 9.48 2.59
C ALA A 200 -13.51 9.89 1.22
N ILE A 201 -12.20 10.13 1.15
CA ILE A 201 -11.55 10.50 -0.12
C ILE A 201 -11.81 9.45 -1.22
N PHE A 202 -11.89 8.18 -0.81
CA PHE A 202 -12.13 7.06 -1.72
C PHE A 202 -13.55 7.04 -2.28
N VAL A 203 -14.51 7.71 -1.65
CA VAL A 203 -15.86 7.92 -2.19
C VAL A 203 -15.86 9.16 -3.11
N GLN A 204 -15.17 10.22 -2.70
CA GLN A 204 -15.17 11.49 -3.43
C GLN A 204 -14.34 11.50 -4.72
N LYS A 205 -13.27 10.71 -4.76
CA LYS A 205 -12.26 10.76 -5.83
C LYS A 205 -11.78 9.36 -6.21
N LEU A 206 -11.56 9.17 -7.50
CA LEU A 206 -10.73 8.08 -8.00
C LEU A 206 -9.30 8.27 -7.50
N VAL A 207 -8.73 7.22 -6.91
CA VAL A 207 -7.36 7.18 -6.42
C VAL A 207 -6.72 5.90 -6.94
N ILE A 208 -5.64 6.04 -7.71
CA ILE A 208 -4.81 4.92 -8.15
C ILE A 208 -3.36 5.27 -7.90
N VAL A 209 -2.61 4.36 -7.30
CA VAL A 209 -1.17 4.52 -7.07
C VAL A 209 -0.46 3.26 -7.52
N GLN A 210 0.52 3.43 -8.40
CA GLN A 210 1.43 2.38 -8.81
C GLN A 210 2.85 2.78 -8.43
N HIS A 211 3.46 2.03 -7.52
CA HIS A 211 4.90 2.16 -7.25
C HIS A 211 5.69 1.49 -8.37
N LEU A 212 6.84 2.04 -8.71
CA LEU A 212 7.72 1.53 -9.77
C LEU A 212 9.18 1.66 -9.31
N PRO A 213 10.13 0.88 -9.86
CA PRO A 213 11.53 0.95 -9.45
C PRO A 213 12.11 2.39 -9.48
N ALA A 214 11.77 3.16 -10.53
CA ALA A 214 12.25 4.52 -10.74
C ALA A 214 11.36 5.61 -10.12
N GLY A 215 10.22 5.26 -9.52
CA GLY A 215 9.20 6.25 -9.27
C GLY A 215 7.92 5.76 -8.62
N ARG A 216 6.89 6.57 -8.77
CA ARG A 216 5.49 6.18 -8.62
C ARG A 216 4.62 7.05 -9.51
N VAL A 217 3.50 6.49 -9.90
CA VAL A 217 2.43 7.21 -10.61
C VAL A 217 1.21 7.26 -9.69
N ILE A 218 0.61 8.44 -9.57
CA ILE A 218 -0.55 8.70 -8.73
C ILE A 218 -1.63 9.35 -9.62
N LEU A 219 -2.79 8.72 -9.73
CA LEU A 219 -3.98 9.32 -10.31
C LEU A 219 -4.93 9.72 -9.18
N LEU A 220 -5.25 11.02 -9.10
CA LEU A 220 -6.23 11.56 -8.16
C LEU A 220 -7.31 12.33 -8.94
N GLY A 221 -8.52 11.79 -8.99
CA GLY A 221 -9.54 12.26 -9.94
C GLY A 221 -9.05 12.08 -11.37
N ASN A 222 -8.82 13.18 -12.08
CA ASN A 222 -8.20 13.18 -13.42
C ASN A 222 -6.80 13.80 -13.43
N MET A 223 -6.19 14.02 -12.26
CA MET A 223 -4.82 14.54 -12.16
C MET A 223 -3.84 13.37 -12.05
N LEU A 224 -3.02 13.19 -13.07
CA LEU A 224 -1.91 12.25 -13.08
C LEU A 224 -0.65 12.94 -12.56
N LYS A 225 -0.04 12.38 -11.51
CA LYS A 225 1.22 12.82 -10.93
C LYS A 225 2.26 11.71 -11.09
N THR A 226 3.38 12.03 -11.73
CA THR A 226 4.55 11.15 -11.82
C THR A 226 5.62 11.69 -10.89
N VAL A 227 6.11 10.85 -9.98
CA VAL A 227 7.15 11.22 -9.01
C VAL A 227 8.36 10.34 -9.21
N THR A 228 9.51 10.96 -9.42
CA THR A 228 10.81 10.28 -9.60
C THR A 228 11.90 11.02 -8.82
N ALA A 229 13.13 10.49 -8.87
CA ALA A 229 14.31 11.19 -8.34
C ALA A 229 14.56 12.57 -9.01
N ASN A 230 14.09 12.77 -10.25
CA ASN A 230 14.27 14.02 -10.99
C ASN A 230 13.22 15.08 -10.64
N GLY A 231 12.19 14.72 -9.87
CA GLY A 231 11.15 15.62 -9.43
C GLY A 231 9.75 15.10 -9.69
N VAL A 232 8.83 16.05 -9.78
CA VAL A 232 7.38 15.82 -9.82
C VAL A 232 6.81 16.44 -11.09
N GLU A 233 6.14 15.63 -11.88
CA GLU A 233 5.35 16.08 -13.02
C GLU A 233 3.86 15.87 -12.76
N LYS A 234 3.04 16.79 -13.27
CA LYS A 234 1.58 16.78 -13.10
C LYS A 234 0.93 17.03 -14.45
N ARG A 235 -0.04 16.20 -14.80
CA ARG A 235 -0.81 16.30 -16.04
C ARG A 235 -2.27 16.04 -15.75
N GLN A 236 -3.14 16.93 -16.21
CA GLN A 236 -4.57 16.68 -16.17
C GLN A 236 -4.96 15.84 -17.39
N LEU A 237 -5.69 14.75 -17.17
CA LEU A 237 -6.17 13.86 -18.21
C LEU A 237 -7.56 14.29 -18.68
N THR A 238 -7.77 14.16 -19.99
CA THR A 238 -9.09 14.24 -20.63
C THR A 238 -9.92 12.98 -20.37
N ASP A 239 -11.23 13.03 -20.61
CA ASP A 239 -12.12 11.89 -20.40
C ASP A 239 -11.78 10.68 -21.29
N ASP A 240 -11.29 10.93 -22.52
CA ASP A 240 -10.86 9.88 -23.45
C ASP A 240 -9.58 9.19 -22.95
N GLU A 241 -8.62 9.97 -22.46
CA GLU A 241 -7.38 9.45 -21.87
C GLU A 241 -7.67 8.65 -20.60
N MET A 242 -8.55 9.15 -19.74
CA MET A 242 -9.02 8.45 -18.55
C MET A 242 -9.66 7.11 -18.91
N SER A 243 -10.54 7.11 -19.91
CA SER A 243 -11.24 5.91 -20.38
C SER A 243 -10.28 4.88 -20.96
N SER A 244 -9.29 5.32 -21.76
CA SER A 244 -8.25 4.46 -22.32
C SER A 244 -7.39 3.84 -21.21
N LEU A 245 -6.93 4.68 -20.27
CA LEU A 245 -6.10 4.24 -19.16
C LEU A 245 -6.80 3.19 -18.28
N LEU A 246 -8.07 3.43 -17.93
CA LEU A 246 -8.85 2.52 -17.09
C LEU A 246 -9.15 1.18 -17.80
N LYS A 247 -9.35 1.18 -19.11
CA LYS A 247 -9.60 -0.03 -19.91
C LYS A 247 -8.35 -0.89 -20.04
N ASN A 248 -7.21 -0.27 -20.37
CA ASN A 248 -5.98 -0.99 -20.65
C ASN A 248 -5.23 -1.38 -19.37
N ARG A 249 -5.54 -0.73 -18.23
CA ARG A 249 -4.85 -0.94 -16.94
C ARG A 249 -3.33 -0.79 -17.04
N GLU A 250 -2.87 0.05 -17.96
CA GLU A 250 -1.46 0.29 -18.25
C GLU A 250 -0.84 1.27 -17.24
N TRP A 251 -0.95 0.98 -15.95
CA TRP A 251 -0.42 1.83 -14.88
C TRP A 251 1.11 1.96 -14.96
N SER A 252 1.78 0.89 -15.35
CA SER A 252 3.24 0.83 -15.54
C SER A 252 3.71 1.49 -16.84
N GLY A 253 2.91 1.41 -17.92
CA GLY A 253 3.20 2.02 -19.22
C GLY A 253 3.18 3.55 -19.21
N LEU A 254 2.55 4.17 -18.21
CA LEU A 254 2.49 5.62 -18.05
C LEU A 254 3.86 6.26 -17.73
N MET A 255 4.84 5.53 -17.17
CA MET A 255 6.19 6.08 -17.04
C MET A 255 6.93 6.10 -18.38
N SER A 256 6.78 5.08 -19.22
CA SER A 256 7.46 5.02 -20.53
C SER A 256 7.02 6.10 -21.51
N ALA A 257 5.74 6.51 -21.49
CA ALA A 257 5.21 7.57 -22.36
C ALA A 257 5.64 8.99 -21.95
N VAL A 258 6.19 9.15 -20.74
CA VAL A 258 6.63 10.45 -20.20
C VAL A 258 8.12 10.69 -20.43
N PHE A 259 8.91 9.62 -20.63
CA PHE A 259 10.35 9.70 -20.92
C PHE A 259 10.70 9.44 -22.39
N SER A 260 9.71 9.39 -23.28
CA SER A 260 9.89 9.29 -24.72
C SER A 260 9.56 10.61 -25.42
N GLU A 261 10.41 11.61 -25.20
CA GLU A 261 10.68 12.72 -26.13
C GLU A 261 12.19 12.99 -26.17
#